data_AF-A0A7V0IV68-F1
#
_entry.id   AF-A0A7V0IV68-F1
#
_cell.length_a   1.000
_cell.length_b   1.000
_cell.length_c   1.000
_cell.angle_alpha   90.00
_cell.angle_beta   90.00
_cell.angle_gamma   90.00
#
_symmetry.space_group_name_H-M   'P 1'
#
loop_
_entity.id
_entity.type
_entity.pdbx_description
1 polymer ?
#
loop_
_entity_poly.entity_id
_entity_poly.type
_entity_poly.pdbx_seq_one_letter_code
_entity_poly.pdbx_strand_id
1 'polypeptide(L)' 'MSAMVKKTILLDQDYIDRAVKIFGVKTEKEAVNKALELAIIDNDIIQVHKEIGGRGEIEEVFR' A
#
# COMPACT_ATOMS: atom_id res chain seq x y z
N MET A 1 -8.73 -15.42 7.74
CA MET A 1 -8.33 -15.36 6.31
C MET A 1 -9.37 -14.54 5.58
N SER A 2 -9.01 -13.39 5.02
CA SER A 2 -9.94 -12.60 4.21
C SER A 2 -10.15 -13.29 2.86
N ALA A 3 -11.38 -13.38 2.39
CA ALA A 3 -11.70 -14.03 1.10
C ALA A 3 -11.43 -13.06 -0.06
N MET A 4 -10.81 -13.55 -1.14
CA MET A 4 -10.60 -12.72 -2.34
C MET A 4 -11.93 -12.50 -3.07
N VAL A 5 -12.30 -11.24 -3.27
CA VAL A 5 -13.54 -10.87 -3.98
C VAL A 5 -13.19 -10.18 -5.28
N LYS A 6 -13.84 -10.56 -6.39
CA LYS A 6 -13.70 -9.86 -7.67
C LYS A 6 -14.31 -8.47 -7.56
N LYS A 7 -13.57 -7.46 -8.02
CA LYS A 7 -14.01 -6.07 -8.11
C LYS A 7 -13.74 -5.56 -9.52
N THR A 8 -14.64 -4.73 -10.03
CA THR A 8 -14.46 -4.02 -11.29
C THR A 8 -14.16 -2.56 -10.95
N ILE A 9 -12.91 -2.16 -11.13
CA ILE A 9 -12.41 -0.80 -10.87
C ILE A 9 -11.47 -0.41 -12.00
N LEU A 10 -11.35 0.89 -12.25
CA LEU A 10 -10.36 1.44 -13.17
C LEU A 10 -9.09 1.75 -12.37
N LEU A 11 -7.94 1.33 -12.91
CA LEU A 11 -6.63 1.54 -12.31
C LEU A 11 -5.68 2.03 -13.40
N ASP A 12 -4.66 2.75 -12.97
CA ASP A 12 -3.57 3.19 -13.85
C ASP A 12 -2.58 2.04 -14.06
N GLN A 13 -2.38 1.63 -15.31
CA GLN A 13 -1.50 0.53 -15.67
C GLN A 13 -0.03 0.83 -15.32
N ASP A 14 0.41 2.08 -15.46
CA ASP A 14 1.81 2.45 -15.17
C ASP A 14 2.12 2.29 -13.68
N TYR A 15 1.13 2.57 -12.82
CA TYR A 15 1.25 2.31 -11.38
C TYR A 15 1.28 0.83 -11.06
N ILE A 16 0.48 0.02 -11.75
CA ILE A 16 0.49 -1.44 -11.58
C ILE A 16 1.86 -2.01 -12.00
N ASP A 17 2.38 -1.61 -13.15
CA ASP A 17 3.67 -2.07 -13.67
C ASP A 17 4.83 -1.69 -12.74
N ARG A 18 4.79 -0.47 -12.20
CA ARG A 18 5.74 -0.03 -11.17
C ARG A 18 5.61 -0.86 -9.90
N ALA A 19 4.39 -1.11 -9.43
CA ALA A 19 4.15 -1.92 -8.24
C ALA A 19 4.64 -3.36 -8.42
N VAL A 20 4.45 -3.97 -9.60
CA VAL A 20 4.99 -5.30 -9.94
C VAL A 20 6.51 -5.32 -9.77
N LYS A 21 7.21 -4.30 -10.30
CA LYS A 21 8.67 -4.17 -10.19
C LYS A 21 9.13 -3.93 -8.75
N ILE A 22 8.50 -2.99 -8.04
CA ILE A 22 8.85 -2.62 -6.66
C ILE A 22 8.66 -3.83 -5.73
N PHE A 23 7.56 -4.56 -5.89
CA PHE A 23 7.23 -5.67 -5.00
C PHE A 23 7.84 -7.02 -5.43
N GLY A 24 8.44 -7.10 -6.62
CA GLY A 24 9.05 -8.31 -7.17
C GLY A 24 8.06 -9.45 -7.39
N VAL A 25 6.80 -9.13 -7.70
CA VAL A 25 5.72 -10.11 -7.86
C VAL A 25 5.52 -10.48 -9.34
N LYS A 26 4.73 -11.52 -9.60
CA LYS A 26 4.56 -12.05 -10.96
C LYS A 26 3.27 -11.57 -11.62
N THR A 27 2.31 -11.10 -10.82
CA THR A 27 0.98 -10.74 -11.32
C THR A 27 0.53 -9.38 -10.81
N GLU A 28 -0.28 -8.69 -11.63
CA GLU A 28 -0.92 -7.43 -11.25
C GLU A 28 -1.80 -7.60 -10.01
N LYS A 29 -2.51 -8.73 -9.91
CA LYS A 29 -3.32 -9.08 -8.74
C LYS A 29 -2.48 -9.11 -7.47
N GLU A 30 -1.32 -9.74 -7.47
CA GLU A 30 -0.42 -9.75 -6.32
C GLU A 30 0.09 -8.34 -6.01
N ALA A 31 0.44 -7.56 -7.03
CA ALA A 31 0.94 -6.20 -6.85
C ALA A 31 -0.10 -5.30 -6.18
N VAL A 32 -1.34 -5.32 -6.68
CA VAL A 32 -2.46 -4.51 -6.14
C VAL A 32 -2.81 -4.94 -4.71
N ASN A 33 -2.90 -6.25 -4.43
CA ASN A 33 -3.21 -6.70 -3.07
C ASN A 33 -2.11 -6.34 -2.07
N LYS A 34 -0.83 -6.44 -2.49
CA LYS A 34 0.31 -6.09 -1.63
C LYS A 34 0.42 -4.58 -1.40
N ALA A 35 0.12 -3.76 -2.40
CA ALA A 35 0.00 -2.31 -2.22
C ALA A 35 -1.09 -1.95 -1.20
N LEU A 36 -2.26 -2.60 -1.26
CA LEU A 36 -3.34 -2.40 -0.30
C LEU A 36 -2.95 -2.85 1.11
N GLU A 37 -2.25 -3.98 1.25
CA GLU A 37 -1.74 -4.46 2.53
C GLU A 37 -0.77 -3.45 3.17
N LEU A 38 0.19 -2.92 2.39
CA LEU A 38 1.12 -1.90 2.87
C LEU A 38 0.41 -0.60 3.24
N ALA A 39 -0.56 -0.13 2.45
CA ALA A 39 -1.31 1.08 2.78
C ALA A 39 -2.09 0.95 4.10
N ILE A 40 -2.60 -0.26 4.42
CA ILE A 40 -3.25 -0.53 5.70
C ILE A 40 -2.22 -0.48 6.84
N ILE A 41 -1.07 -1.15 6.67
CA ILE A 41 0.00 -1.20 7.68
C ILE A 41 0.58 0.20 7.94
N ASP A 42 0.83 0.98 6.89
CA ASP A 42 1.36 2.34 7.02
C ASP A 42 0.41 3.23 7.82
N ASN A 43 -0.91 3.11 7.59
CA ASN A 43 -1.90 3.82 8.37
C ASN A 43 -1.87 3.39 9.86
N ASP A 44 -1.73 2.09 10.14
CA ASP A 44 -1.61 1.58 11.50
C ASP A 44 -0.32 2.08 12.18
N ILE A 45 0.81 2.10 11.47
CA ILE A 45 2.10 2.59 12.00
C ILE A 45 2.04 4.09 12.29
N ILE A 46 1.48 4.88 11.36
CA ILE A 46 1.30 6.33 11.54
C ILE A 46 0.36 6.60 12.72
N GLN A 47 -0.72 5.85 12.85
CA GLN A 47 -1.66 6.01 13.95
C GLN A 47 -0.99 5.69 15.29
N VAL A 48 -0.27 4.57 15.39
CA VAL A 48 0.50 4.19 16.57
C VAL A 48 1.57 5.24 16.91
N HIS A 49 2.28 5.79 15.93
CA HIS A 49 3.26 6.85 16.17
C HIS A 49 2.63 8.17 16.67
N LYS A 50 1.44 8.52 16.16
CA LYS A 50 0.66 9.65 16.66
C LYS A 50 0.19 9.43 18.11
N GLU A 51 -0.24 8.22 18.44
CA GLU A 51 -0.71 7.85 19.78
C GLU A 51 0.43 7.79 20.82
N ILE A 52 1.63 7.35 20.42
CA ILE A 52 2.80 7.23 21.31
C ILE A 52 3.50 8.59 21.54
N GLY A 53 3.12 9.65 20.82
CA GLY A 53 3.64 11.01 21.04
C GLY A 53 5.10 11.19 20.62
N GLY A 54 5.51 10.55 19.51
CA GLY A 54 6.84 10.71 18.95
C GLY A 54 7.09 12.15 18.50
N ARG A 55 8.06 12.83 19.11
CA ARG A 55 8.54 14.16 18.69
C ARG A 55 9.37 14.00 17.40
N GLY A 56 8.70 13.91 16.26
CA GLY A 56 9.34 13.93 14.95
C GLY A 56 8.27 13.96 13.87
N GLU A 57 8.22 15.05 13.10
CA GLU A 57 7.31 15.17 11.97
C GLU A 57 7.69 14.13 10.90
N ILE A 58 6.73 13.28 10.52
CA ILE A 58 6.88 12.40 9.36
C ILE A 58 6.60 13.27 8.14
N GLU A 59 7.65 13.70 7.43
CA GLU A 59 7.50 14.33 6.12
C GLU A 59 7.08 13.28 5.08
N GLU A 60 5.90 13.46 4.48
CA GLU A 60 5.52 12.71 3.27
C GLU A 60 6.39 13.19 2.09
N VAL A 61 7.41 12.40 1.73
CA VAL A 61 8.35 12.74 0.66
C VAL A 61 7.87 12.28 -0.73
N PHE A 62 6.65 11.77 -0.85
CA PHE A 62 6.11 11.32 -2.15
C PHE A 62 5.23 12.43 -2.78
N ARG A 63 5.77 13.07 -3.83
CA ARG A 63 5.03 13.88 -4.81
C ARG A 63 4.91 13.15 -6.13
#